data_AF-A0A662A7M3-F1
#
_entry.id   AF-A0A662A7M3-F1
#
_cell.length_a   1.000
_cell.length_b   1.000
_cell.length_c   1.000
_cell.angle_alpha   90.00
_cell.angle_beta   90.00
_cell.angle_gamma   90.00
#
_symmetry.space_group_name_H-M   'P 1'
#
loop_
_entity.id
_entity.type
_entity.pdbx_description
1 polymer ?
#
loop_
_entity_poly.entity_id
_entity_poly.type
_entity_poly.pdbx_seq_one_letter_code
_entity_poly.pdbx_strand_id
1 'polypeptide(L)'
;MSKKSKKKNKGKVINMPLSPINYIRQKAKKLPIYECLINPDWLEGGLATVYIARQHTNGNITFGSYLVDLLCLGVKDTGYDFNITKTSFQELINNFPEEYKL
;
A
#
# COMPACT_ATOMS: atom_id res chain seq x y z
N MET A 1 45.02 -37.30 21.37
CA MET A 1 44.21 -36.14 21.79
C MET A 1 43.08 -35.93 20.77
N SER A 2 41.82 -36.22 21.14
CA SER A 2 40.69 -36.12 20.21
C SER A 2 39.95 -34.78 20.40
N LYS A 3 39.93 -33.93 19.38
CA LYS A 3 39.26 -32.61 19.40
C LYS A 3 37.74 -32.81 19.28
N LYS A 4 37.03 -32.70 20.40
CA LYS A 4 35.55 -32.74 20.44
C LYS A 4 34.99 -31.44 19.86
N SER A 5 34.43 -31.49 18.65
CA SER A 5 33.83 -30.33 17.98
C SER A 5 32.56 -29.88 18.70
N LYS A 6 32.54 -28.66 19.24
CA LYS A 6 31.34 -28.02 19.81
C LYS A 6 30.31 -27.79 18.70
N LYS A 7 29.21 -28.55 18.73
CA LYS A 7 28.05 -28.36 17.85
C LYS A 7 27.41 -27.00 18.18
N LYS A 8 27.56 -26.02 17.27
CA LYS A 8 26.92 -24.70 17.40
C LYS A 8 25.39 -24.88 17.35
N ASN A 9 24.71 -24.53 18.44
CA ASN A 9 23.25 -24.44 18.45
C ASN A 9 22.81 -23.36 17.46
N LYS A 10 22.16 -23.76 16.36
CA LYS A 10 21.46 -22.83 15.48
C LYS A 10 20.23 -22.34 16.25
N GLY A 11 20.25 -21.10 16.73
CA GLY A 11 19.12 -20.50 17.41
C GLY A 11 17.85 -20.61 16.56
N LYS A 12 16.70 -20.86 17.18
CA LYS A 12 15.40 -20.86 16.50
C LYS A 12 15.21 -19.51 15.81
N VAL A 13 15.08 -19.52 14.48
CA VAL A 13 14.72 -18.32 13.72
C VAL A 13 13.25 -18.05 14.04
N ILE A 14 12.99 -17.00 14.81
CA ILE A 14 11.64 -16.55 15.12
C ILE A 14 11.17 -15.73 13.92
N ASN A 15 10.11 -16.18 13.24
CA ASN A 15 9.50 -15.43 12.14
C ASN A 15 8.68 -14.27 12.71
N MET A 16 9.27 -13.08 12.78
CA MET A 16 8.61 -11.88 13.25
C MET A 16 7.70 -11.33 12.13
N PRO A 17 6.48 -10.86 12.45
CA PRO A 17 5.62 -10.24 11.45
C PRO A 17 6.31 -9.02 10.82
N LEU A 18 6.13 -8.85 9.51
CA LEU A 18 6.68 -7.70 8.80
C LEU A 18 6.04 -6.41 9.31
N SER A 19 6.84 -5.34 9.41
CA SER A 19 6.29 -4.00 9.56
C SER A 19 5.43 -3.61 8.35
N PRO A 20 4.45 -2.70 8.49
CA PRO A 20 3.59 -2.28 7.38
C PRO A 20 4.36 -1.90 6.11
N ILE A 21 5.39 -1.06 6.22
CA ILE A 21 6.20 -0.62 5.08
C ILE A 21 6.92 -1.78 4.38
N ASN A 22 7.45 -2.73 5.16
CA ASN A 22 8.13 -3.91 4.60
C ASN A 22 7.13 -4.88 3.98
N TYR A 23 5.95 -5.02 4.58
CA TYR A 23 4.86 -5.77 4.00
C TYR A 23 4.46 -5.18 2.64
N ILE A 24 4.28 -3.86 2.55
CA ILE A 24 3.90 -3.20 1.29
C ILE A 24 4.94 -3.46 0.20
N ARG A 25 6.23 -3.25 0.53
CA ARG A 25 7.34 -3.45 -0.41
C ARG A 25 7.48 -4.90 -0.90
N GLN A 26 7.25 -5.88 -0.02
CA GLN A 26 7.57 -7.28 -0.29
C GLN A 26 6.35 -8.14 -0.67
N LYS A 27 5.16 -7.81 -0.18
CA LYS A 27 3.98 -8.68 -0.19
C LYS A 27 2.77 -8.02 -0.84
N ALA A 28 2.50 -6.73 -0.60
CA ALA A 28 1.27 -6.10 -1.07
C ALA A 28 1.09 -6.17 -2.60
N LYS A 29 2.17 -6.11 -3.38
CA LYS A 29 2.12 -6.28 -4.85
C LYS A 29 1.49 -7.61 -5.33
N LYS A 30 1.46 -8.63 -4.47
CA LYS A 30 0.87 -9.95 -4.77
C LYS A 30 -0.59 -10.08 -4.33
N LEU A 31 -1.09 -9.13 -3.53
CA LEU A 31 -2.50 -9.13 -3.14
C LEU A 31 -3.38 -8.81 -4.35
N PRO A 32 -4.60 -9.36 -4.44
CA PRO A 32 -5.54 -8.99 -5.49
C PRO A 32 -5.82 -7.48 -5.46
N ILE A 33 -5.89 -6.88 -6.65
CA ILE A 33 -6.37 -5.50 -6.79
C ILE A 33 -7.83 -5.49 -6.36
N TYR A 34 -8.17 -4.57 -5.46
CA TYR A 34 -9.52 -4.34 -5.02
C TYR A 34 -10.19 -3.33 -5.95
N GLU A 35 -9.61 -2.13 -6.04
CA GLU A 35 -10.02 -1.09 -6.96
C GLU A 35 -8.86 -0.12 -7.24
N CYS A 36 -8.94 0.56 -8.38
CA CYS A 36 -8.07 1.67 -8.72
C CYS A 36 -8.96 2.87 -9.01
N LEU A 37 -8.66 4.00 -8.38
CA LEU A 37 -9.45 5.24 -8.51
C LEU A 37 -8.56 6.35 -9.01
N ILE A 38 -9.15 7.24 -9.81
CA ILE A 38 -8.57 8.49 -10.24
C ILE A 38 -9.68 9.56 -10.16
N ASN A 39 -9.32 10.79 -9.82
CA ASN A 39 -10.27 11.89 -9.89
C ASN A 39 -10.78 12.12 -11.33
N PRO A 40 -12.00 12.65 -11.53
CA PRO A 40 -12.44 13.22 -12.80
C PRO A 40 -11.58 14.42 -13.20
N ASP A 41 -11.68 14.77 -14.48
CA ASP A 41 -11.00 15.88 -15.14
C ASP A 41 -9.47 15.90 -14.93
N TRP A 42 -8.88 14.77 -14.56
CA TRP A 42 -7.45 14.65 -14.29
C TRP A 42 -6.60 14.97 -15.53
N LEU A 43 -7.12 14.66 -16.72
CA LEU A 43 -6.49 14.94 -18.00
C LEU A 43 -6.49 16.45 -18.30
N GLU A 44 -7.65 17.09 -18.21
CA GLU A 44 -7.86 18.51 -18.52
C GLU A 44 -7.25 19.41 -17.44
N GLY A 45 -7.40 19.05 -16.16
CA GLY A 45 -6.89 19.79 -15.01
C GLY A 45 -5.39 19.60 -14.78
N GLY A 46 -4.76 18.62 -15.43
CA GLY A 46 -3.32 18.38 -15.33
C GLY A 46 -2.84 17.85 -13.97
N LEU A 47 -3.77 17.51 -13.07
CA LEU A 47 -3.51 16.93 -11.75
C LEU A 47 -4.36 15.68 -11.53
N ALA A 48 -3.67 14.56 -11.30
CA ALA A 48 -4.25 13.25 -11.04
C ALA A 48 -3.95 12.80 -9.61
N THR A 49 -5.00 12.61 -8.81
CA THR A 49 -4.96 11.87 -7.55
C THR A 49 -5.36 10.43 -7.82
N VAL A 50 -4.42 9.51 -7.71
CA VAL A 50 -4.59 8.09 -8.00
C VAL A 50 -4.55 7.27 -6.72
N TYR A 51 -5.52 6.40 -6.52
CA TYR A 51 -5.51 5.39 -5.45
C TYR A 51 -5.39 4.00 -6.06
N ILE A 52 -4.48 3.19 -5.52
CA ILE A 52 -4.34 1.78 -5.89
C ILE A 52 -4.59 0.96 -4.62
N ALA A 53 -5.76 0.37 -4.52
CA ALA A 53 -6.20 -0.42 -3.38
C ALA A 53 -6.05 -1.93 -3.64
N ARG A 54 -5.57 -2.67 -2.64
CA ARG A 54 -5.42 -4.13 -2.68
C ARG A 54 -6.02 -4.77 -1.45
N GLN A 55 -6.66 -5.92 -1.65
CA GLN A 55 -7.41 -6.61 -0.60
C GLN A 55 -6.55 -7.70 0.06
N HIS A 56 -6.50 -7.69 1.37
CA HIS A 56 -5.91 -8.74 2.20
C HIS A 56 -6.85 -9.94 2.32
N THR A 57 -6.33 -11.09 2.74
CA THR A 57 -7.13 -12.32 2.93
C THR A 57 -8.20 -12.19 4.03
N ASN A 58 -8.04 -11.26 4.96
CA ASN A 58 -9.04 -10.93 5.99
C ASN A 58 -10.13 -9.97 5.48
N GLY A 59 -10.07 -9.54 4.22
CA GLY A 59 -11.02 -8.60 3.63
C GLY A 59 -10.64 -7.12 3.77
N ASN A 60 -9.62 -6.78 4.56
CA ASN A 60 -9.16 -5.41 4.75
C ASN A 60 -8.39 -4.89 3.53
N ILE A 61 -8.18 -3.58 3.49
CA ILE A 61 -7.56 -2.86 2.38
C ILE A 61 -6.20 -2.31 2.80
N THR A 62 -5.23 -2.43 1.89
CA THR A 62 -4.04 -1.57 1.87
C THR A 62 -4.05 -0.82 0.56
N PHE A 63 -3.83 0.48 0.60
CA PHE A 63 -3.75 1.28 -0.61
C PHE A 63 -2.53 2.19 -0.59
N GLY A 64 -2.08 2.57 -1.78
CA GLY A 64 -1.20 3.71 -1.99
C GLY A 64 -1.95 4.82 -2.71
N SER A 65 -1.71 6.07 -2.33
CA SER A 65 -2.20 7.26 -3.02
C SER A 65 -1.04 8.00 -3.67
N TYR A 66 -1.29 8.61 -4.83
CA TYR A 66 -0.30 9.35 -5.61
C TYR A 66 -0.95 10.63 -6.13
N LEU A 67 -0.40 11.79 -5.79
CA LEU A 67 -0.71 13.04 -6.46
C LEU A 67 0.29 13.25 -7.59
N VAL A 68 -0.20 13.30 -8.82
CA VAL A 68 0.61 13.35 -10.04
C VAL A 68 0.26 14.59 -10.82
N ASP A 69 1.26 15.37 -11.17
CA ASP A 69 1.20 16.50 -12.08
C ASP A 69 1.61 16.02 -13.47
N LEU A 70 0.68 16.16 -14.40
CA LEU A 70 0.81 15.67 -15.77
C LEU A 70 1.44 16.70 -16.70
N LEU A 71 1.59 17.95 -16.24
CA LEU A 71 2.06 19.06 -17.07
C LEU A 71 3.58 19.16 -17.07
N CYS A 72 4.26 18.77 -15.98
CA CYS A 72 5.73 18.61 -15.99
C CYS A 72 6.33 17.92 -14.76
N LEU A 73 5.69 17.98 -13.58
CA LEU A 73 6.39 17.62 -12.34
C LEU A 73 6.36 16.11 -12.03
N GLY A 74 5.43 15.36 -12.60
CA GLY A 74 5.24 13.95 -12.27
C GLY A 74 4.69 13.78 -10.86
N VAL A 75 5.16 12.78 -10.11
CA VAL A 75 4.62 12.50 -8.75
C VAL A 75 5.04 13.59 -7.77
N LYS A 76 4.05 14.34 -7.27
CA LYS A 76 4.23 15.42 -6.29
C LYS A 76 4.16 14.92 -4.85
N ASP A 77 3.26 13.97 -4.58
CA ASP A 77 3.09 13.43 -3.23
C ASP A 77 2.61 11.97 -3.27
N THR A 78 2.92 11.23 -2.20
CA THR A 78 2.51 9.84 -2.03
C THR A 78 2.10 9.52 -0.60
N GLY A 79 1.00 8.80 -0.44
CA GLY A 79 0.52 8.30 0.84
C GLY A 79 0.26 6.80 0.81
N TYR A 80 0.06 6.22 1.99
CA TYR A 80 -0.44 4.85 2.11
C TYR A 80 -1.20 4.68 3.42
N ASP A 81 -2.09 3.68 3.43
CA ASP A 81 -2.62 3.12 4.68
C ASP A 81 -2.56 1.59 4.64
N PHE A 82 -2.49 0.97 5.81
CA PHE A 82 -2.21 -0.44 5.96
C PHE A 82 -3.30 -1.20 6.70
N ASN A 83 -3.89 -2.18 6.02
CA ASN A 83 -4.81 -3.16 6.61
C ASN A 83 -6.03 -2.51 7.29
N ILE A 84 -6.54 -1.43 6.71
CA ILE A 84 -7.74 -0.73 7.16
C ILE A 84 -9.01 -1.47 6.75
N THR A 85 -10.11 -1.23 7.45
CA THR A 85 -11.40 -1.82 7.07
C THR A 85 -11.85 -1.27 5.71
N LYS A 86 -12.69 -2.04 5.00
CA LYS A 86 -13.34 -1.55 3.78
C LYS A 86 -14.15 -0.28 4.04
N THR A 87 -14.86 -0.20 5.17
CA THR A 87 -15.63 0.98 5.54
C THR A 87 -14.74 2.21 5.70
N SER A 88 -13.62 2.09 6.42
CA SER A 88 -12.66 3.20 6.57
C SER A 88 -12.06 3.63 5.23
N PHE A 89 -11.81 2.68 4.32
CA PHE A 89 -11.36 3.01 2.97
C PHE A 89 -12.44 3.78 2.19
N GLN A 90 -13.70 3.35 2.28
CA GLN A 90 -14.85 4.02 1.65
C GLN A 90 -15.10 5.41 2.22
N GLU A 91 -14.99 5.59 3.53
CA GLU A 91 -15.05 6.90 4.18
C GLU A 91 -13.89 7.80 3.71
N LEU A 92 -12.67 7.24 3.61
CA LEU A 92 -11.51 7.98 3.15
C LEU A 92 -11.73 8.51 1.73
N ILE A 93 -12.17 7.69 0.78
CA ILE A 93 -12.42 8.14 -0.61
C ILE A 93 -13.61 9.10 -0.71
N ASN A 94 -14.63 8.94 0.13
CA ASN A 94 -15.84 9.78 0.09
C ASN A 94 -15.63 11.15 0.75
N ASN A 95 -14.69 11.26 1.69
CA ASN A 95 -14.37 12.51 2.38
C ASN A 95 -13.36 13.39 1.62
N PHE A 96 -12.82 12.92 0.48
CA PHE A 96 -12.14 13.82 -0.43
C PHE A 96 -13.17 14.70 -1.14
N PRO A 97 -12.94 16.03 -1.22
CA PRO A 97 -13.95 17.01 -1.64
C PRO A 97 -14.62 16.66 -2.99
N GLU A 98 -15.92 16.94 -3.05
CA GLU A 98 -16.88 16.56 -4.11
C GLU A 98 -16.55 17.01 -5.54
N GLU A 99 -15.46 17.76 -5.78
CA GLU A 99 -14.95 18.05 -7.14
C GLU A 99 -14.54 16.78 -7.91
N TYR A 100 -14.68 15.60 -7.29
CA TYR A 100 -14.24 14.33 -7.82
C TYR A 100 -15.33 13.27 -8.08
N LYS A 101 -16.61 13.66 -8.14
CA LYS A 101 -17.70 12.73 -8.51
C LYS A 101 -18.18 12.97 -9.94
N LEU A 102 -18.32 11.87 -10.68
CA LEU A 102 -18.88 11.77 -12.03
C LEU A 102 -20.30 12.33 -12.13
#